data_AF-V9LHY6-F1
#
_entry.id   AF-V9LHY6-F1
#
_cell.length_a   1.000
_cell.length_b   1.000
_cell.length_c   1.000
_cell.angle_alpha   90.00
_cell.angle_beta   90.00
_cell.angle_gamma   90.00
#
_symmetry.space_group_name_H-M   'P 1'
#
loop_
_entity.id
_entity.type
_entity.pdbx_description
1 polymer ?
#
loop_
_entity_poly.entity_id
_entity_poly.type
_entity_poly.pdbx_seq_one_letter_code
_entity_poly.pdbx_strand_id
1 'polypeptide(L)'
;MANILLGAALVTGANRGIGLELIRQLVDSERSPRVLFVGCREPEGPRVRDLKNIAEKHPNVIVVKLDVTDSQSIAECVEQVEKVLEKGGLNLLINDAGIATCDTLETLTAEIMEQTFTTNIVAPIMMAKAFMPTLKRAAALSNFKGLSCSKAAVINMSSILGSLELNIDG
;
A
#
# COMPACT_ATOMS: atom_id res chain seq x y z
N MET A 1 2.73 -9.83 -27.84
CA MET A 1 3.41 -9.00 -26.83
C MET A 1 3.57 -9.84 -25.58
N ALA A 2 4.78 -10.06 -25.08
CA ALA A 2 4.97 -10.83 -23.85
C ALA A 2 4.25 -10.11 -22.70
N ASN A 3 3.31 -10.79 -22.07
CA ASN A 3 2.54 -10.26 -20.95
C ASN A 3 3.52 -10.08 -19.77
N ILE A 4 4.02 -8.87 -19.56
CA ILE A 4 4.88 -8.58 -18.41
C ILE A 4 3.98 -8.57 -17.19
N LEU A 5 3.79 -9.75 -16.58
CA LEU A 5 3.15 -9.90 -15.29
C LEU A 5 3.91 -9.06 -14.27
N LEU A 6 3.19 -8.23 -13.52
CA LEU A 6 3.75 -7.49 -12.39
C LEU A 6 4.31 -8.51 -11.39
N GLY A 7 5.55 -8.34 -10.93
CA GLY A 7 6.20 -9.31 -10.05
C GLY A 7 5.56 -9.33 -8.66
N ALA A 8 5.75 -8.26 -7.89
CA ALA A 8 5.14 -8.13 -6.58
C ALA A 8 4.60 -6.72 -6.31
N ALA A 9 3.46 -6.65 -5.61
CA ALA A 9 2.86 -5.41 -5.16
C ALA A 9 2.48 -5.49 -3.67
N LEU A 10 2.52 -4.36 -2.98
CA LEU A 10 2.03 -4.19 -1.61
C LEU A 10 1.03 -3.04 -1.59
N VAL A 11 -0.17 -3.29 -1.07
CA VAL A 11 -1.19 -2.26 -0.81
C VAL A 11 -1.39 -2.15 0.69
N THR A 12 -1.25 -0.95 1.24
CA THR A 12 -1.47 -0.68 2.66
C THR A 12 -2.95 -0.36 2.94
N GLY A 13 -3.47 -0.67 4.13
CA GLY A 13 -4.82 -0.24 4.53
C GLY A 13 -5.99 -0.91 3.80
N ALA A 14 -5.73 -1.99 3.07
CA ALA A 14 -6.64 -2.53 2.06
C ALA A 14 -7.63 -3.61 2.57
N ASN A 15 -8.00 -3.56 3.86
CA ASN A 15 -9.03 -4.45 4.40
C ASN A 15 -10.47 -3.97 4.18
N ARG A 16 -10.66 -2.73 3.70
CA ARG A 16 -11.95 -2.11 3.40
C ARG A 16 -11.79 -0.98 2.37
N GLY A 17 -12.90 -0.37 1.96
CA GLY A 17 -12.90 0.87 1.16
C GLY A 17 -12.19 0.73 -0.18
N ILE A 18 -11.48 1.79 -0.59
CA ILE A 18 -10.77 1.86 -1.88
C ILE A 18 -9.70 0.78 -1.98
N GLY A 19 -8.86 0.60 -0.95
CA GLY A 19 -7.84 -0.45 -0.95
C GLY A 19 -8.41 -1.85 -1.17
N LEU A 20 -9.52 -2.23 -0.52
CA LEU A 20 -10.14 -3.55 -0.73
C LEU A 20 -10.66 -3.72 -2.16
N GLU A 21 -11.29 -2.68 -2.71
CA GLU A 21 -11.77 -2.72 -4.09
C GLU A 21 -10.61 -2.77 -5.09
N LEU A 22 -9.51 -2.07 -4.81
CA LEU A 22 -8.28 -2.16 -5.57
C LEU A 22 -7.72 -3.59 -5.57
N ILE A 23 -7.75 -4.29 -4.43
CA ILE A 23 -7.37 -5.72 -4.38
C ILE A 23 -8.25 -6.54 -5.32
N ARG A 24 -9.59 -6.39 -5.26
CA ARG A 24 -10.52 -7.13 -6.13
C ARG A 24 -10.20 -6.93 -7.62
N GLN A 25 -10.00 -5.68 -8.03
CA GLN A 25 -9.68 -5.38 -9.43
C GLN A 25 -8.30 -5.90 -9.85
N LEU A 26 -7.31 -5.83 -8.95
CA LEU A 26 -5.96 -6.31 -9.26
C LEU A 26 -5.95 -7.83 -9.47
N VAL A 27 -6.61 -8.60 -8.58
CA VAL A 27 -6.60 -10.07 -8.66
C VAL A 27 -7.38 -10.61 -9.86
N ASP A 28 -8.40 -9.89 -10.32
CA ASP A 28 -9.19 -10.26 -11.50
C ASP A 28 -8.59 -9.74 -12.82
N SER A 29 -7.55 -8.90 -12.75
CA SER A 29 -6.93 -8.33 -13.95
C SER A 29 -5.96 -9.30 -14.63
N GLU A 30 -5.83 -9.21 -15.96
CA GLU A 30 -4.80 -9.91 -16.73
C GLU A 30 -3.37 -9.52 -16.34
N ARG A 31 -3.21 -8.44 -15.56
CA ARG A 31 -1.94 -7.92 -15.04
C ARG A 31 -1.80 -8.14 -13.53
N SER A 32 -2.56 -9.07 -12.95
CA SER A 32 -2.46 -9.42 -11.54
C SER A 32 -1.00 -9.65 -11.14
N PRO A 33 -0.53 -9.08 -10.01
CA PRO A 33 0.79 -9.38 -9.51
C PRO A 33 0.97 -10.87 -9.26
N ARG A 34 2.17 -11.40 -9.51
CA ARG A 34 2.53 -12.77 -9.10
C ARG A 34 2.45 -12.93 -7.59
N VAL A 35 2.77 -11.88 -6.84
CA VAL A 35 2.54 -11.81 -5.38
C VAL A 35 1.91 -10.47 -5.03
N LEU A 36 0.74 -10.49 -4.39
CA LEU A 36 0.03 -9.31 -3.92
C LEU A 36 -0.03 -9.34 -2.39
N PHE A 37 0.80 -8.52 -1.75
CA PHE A 37 0.74 -8.31 -0.32
C PHE A 37 -0.36 -7.30 0.02
N VAL A 38 -1.16 -7.61 1.04
CA VAL A 38 -2.24 -6.76 1.51
C VAL A 38 -2.03 -6.47 2.99
N GLY A 39 -1.61 -5.24 3.28
CA GLY A 39 -1.32 -4.79 4.64
C GLY A 39 -2.57 -4.35 5.39
N CYS A 40 -2.78 -4.88 6.58
CA CYS A 40 -3.81 -4.41 7.50
C CYS A 40 -3.39 -4.58 8.97
N ARG A 41 -3.97 -3.77 9.88
CA ARG A 41 -3.58 -3.77 11.29
C ARG A 41 -3.94 -5.07 12.03
N GLU A 42 -5.08 -5.66 11.69
CA GLU A 42 -5.63 -6.83 12.37
C GLU A 42 -5.99 -7.93 11.35
N PRO A 43 -5.02 -8.73 10.87
CA PRO A 43 -5.26 -9.80 9.91
C PRO A 43 -6.24 -10.88 10.39
N GLU A 44 -6.41 -11.02 11.71
CA GLU A 44 -7.37 -11.95 12.32
C GLU A 44 -8.65 -11.26 12.81
N GLY A 45 -8.78 -9.95 12.60
CA GLY A 45 -9.92 -9.17 13.06
C GLY A 45 -11.19 -9.38 12.23
N PRO A 46 -12.36 -8.97 12.75
CA PRO A 46 -13.64 -9.15 12.05
C PRO A 46 -13.75 -8.33 10.75
N ARG A 47 -12.97 -7.24 10.63
CA ARG A 47 -12.99 -6.31 9.50
C ARG A 47 -12.24 -6.81 8.27
N VAL A 48 -11.63 -8.00 8.31
CA VAL A 48 -10.90 -8.57 7.17
C VAL A 48 -11.64 -9.71 6.48
N ARG A 49 -12.91 -9.99 6.83
CA ARG A 49 -13.68 -11.11 6.27
C ARG A 49 -13.66 -11.14 4.74
N ASP A 50 -13.92 -10.00 4.10
CA ASP A 50 -13.91 -9.92 2.63
C ASP A 50 -12.52 -10.15 2.05
N LEU A 51 -11.49 -9.61 2.71
CA LEU A 51 -10.10 -9.82 2.31
C LEU A 51 -9.69 -11.30 2.44
N LYS A 52 -10.10 -11.98 3.52
CA LYS A 52 -9.87 -13.42 3.71
C LYS A 52 -10.55 -14.23 2.60
N ASN A 53 -11.80 -13.92 2.28
CA ASN A 53 -12.52 -14.57 1.17
C ASN A 53 -11.80 -14.40 -0.18
N ILE A 54 -11.15 -13.26 -0.42
CA ILE A 54 -10.32 -13.03 -1.61
C ILE A 54 -9.05 -13.89 -1.52
N ALA A 55 -8.33 -13.85 -0.40
CA ALA A 55 -7.09 -14.61 -0.24
C ALA A 55 -7.28 -16.13 -0.36
N GLU A 56 -8.41 -16.66 0.10
CA GLU A 56 -8.78 -18.08 -0.08
C GLU A 56 -8.97 -18.48 -1.55
N LYS A 57 -9.46 -17.56 -2.39
CA LYS A 57 -9.69 -17.80 -3.82
C LYS A 57 -8.46 -17.51 -4.68
N HIS A 58 -7.54 -16.68 -4.19
CA HIS A 58 -6.40 -16.17 -4.93
C HIS A 58 -5.10 -16.46 -4.15
N PRO A 59 -4.41 -17.58 -4.42
CA PRO A 59 -3.20 -17.99 -3.69
C PRO A 59 -2.02 -17.01 -3.79
N ASN A 60 -2.05 -16.09 -4.75
CA ASN A 60 -1.06 -15.03 -4.90
C ASN A 60 -1.28 -13.87 -3.92
N VAL A 61 -2.40 -13.82 -3.20
CA VAL A 61 -2.70 -12.78 -2.21
C VAL A 61 -2.21 -13.22 -0.84
N ILE A 62 -1.36 -12.39 -0.23
CA ILE A 62 -0.78 -12.63 1.08
C ILE A 62 -1.15 -11.48 2.01
N VAL A 63 -2.00 -11.76 3.00
CA VAL A 63 -2.36 -10.78 4.02
C VAL A 63 -1.21 -10.66 5.02
N VAL A 64 -0.76 -9.43 5.28
CA VAL A 64 0.33 -9.13 6.21
C VAL A 64 -0.14 -8.17 7.29
N LYS A 65 0.36 -8.36 8.51
CA LYS A 65 0.12 -7.41 9.59
C LYS A 65 0.92 -6.14 9.31
N LEU A 66 0.24 -5.01 9.26
CA LEU A 66 0.87 -3.72 9.01
C LEU A 66 0.07 -2.59 9.67
N ASP A 67 0.68 -2.00 10.69
CA ASP A 67 0.37 -0.64 11.12
C ASP A 67 1.43 0.31 10.52
N VAL A 68 1.00 1.20 9.63
CA VAL A 68 1.90 2.13 8.92
C VAL A 68 2.43 3.25 9.82
N THR A 69 1.88 3.40 11.04
CA THR A 69 2.33 4.40 12.01
C THR A 69 3.30 3.85 13.05
N ASP A 70 3.51 2.52 13.06
CA ASP A 70 4.43 1.84 13.97
C ASP A 70 5.68 1.34 13.21
N SER A 71 6.84 1.90 13.54
CA SER A 71 8.11 1.52 12.92
C SER A 71 8.46 0.04 13.09
N GLN A 72 8.05 -0.58 14.21
CA GLN A 72 8.31 -1.99 14.43
C GLN A 72 7.41 -2.84 13.53
N SER A 73 6.13 -2.52 13.46
CA SER A 73 5.20 -3.19 12.52
C SER A 73 5.67 -3.06 11.06
N ILE A 74 6.23 -1.91 10.66
CA ILE A 74 6.82 -1.75 9.32
C ILE A 74 8.01 -2.68 9.12
N ALA A 75 8.94 -2.73 10.08
CA ALA A 75 10.13 -3.58 9.99
C ALA A 75 9.76 -5.07 9.87
N GLU A 76 8.83 -5.55 10.70
CA GLU A 76 8.32 -6.92 10.66
C GLU A 76 7.65 -7.23 9.31
N CYS A 77 6.88 -6.28 8.77
CA CYS A 77 6.28 -6.42 7.45
C CYS A 77 7.34 -6.51 6.34
N VAL A 78 8.42 -5.71 6.40
CA VAL A 78 9.53 -5.78 5.44
C VAL A 78 10.18 -7.16 5.50
N GLU A 79 10.48 -7.69 6.69
CA GLU A 79 11.07 -9.03 6.84
C GLU A 79 10.18 -10.12 6.26
N GLN A 80 8.87 -10.07 6.53
CA GLN A 80 7.91 -11.03 5.96
C GLN A 80 7.87 -10.96 4.43
N VAL A 81 7.83 -9.75 3.87
CA VAL A 81 7.82 -9.54 2.41
C VAL A 81 9.13 -10.03 1.79
N GLU A 82 10.29 -9.69 2.36
CA GLU A 82 11.59 -10.14 1.86
C GLU A 82 11.73 -11.66 1.90
N LYS A 83 11.21 -12.31 2.94
CA LYS A 83 11.20 -13.78 3.05
C LYS A 83 10.43 -14.44 1.91
N VAL A 84 9.28 -13.87 1.53
CA VAL A 84 8.46 -14.38 0.41
C VAL A 84 9.09 -14.08 -0.93
N LEU A 85 9.72 -12.90 -1.08
CA LEU A 85 10.32 -12.48 -2.35
C LEU A 85 11.69 -13.13 -2.60
N GLU A 86 12.38 -13.59 -1.57
CA GLU A 86 13.74 -14.12 -1.65
C GLU A 86 14.70 -13.14 -2.38
N LYS A 87 15.12 -13.48 -3.60
CA LYS A 87 15.97 -12.64 -4.47
C LYS A 87 15.17 -11.70 -5.38
N GLY A 88 13.85 -11.82 -5.40
CA GLY A 88 12.94 -10.91 -6.08
C GLY A 88 12.83 -9.55 -5.40
N GLY A 89 12.15 -8.61 -6.05
CA GLY A 89 11.92 -7.27 -5.54
C GLY A 89 10.45 -6.89 -5.53
N LEU A 90 10.12 -5.83 -4.80
CA LEU A 90 8.78 -5.24 -4.78
C LEU A 90 8.66 -4.27 -5.96
N ASN A 91 7.79 -4.54 -6.92
CA ASN A 91 7.61 -3.67 -8.09
C ASN A 91 6.70 -2.48 -7.78
N LEU A 92 5.73 -2.65 -6.87
CA LEU A 92 4.73 -1.63 -6.62
C LEU A 92 4.42 -1.51 -5.13
N LEU A 93 4.64 -0.33 -4.56
CA LEU A 93 4.14 0.05 -3.24
C LEU A 93 2.99 1.02 -3.43
N ILE A 94 1.80 0.67 -2.93
CA ILE A 94 0.62 1.53 -2.94
C ILE A 94 0.31 1.92 -1.50
N ASN A 95 0.61 3.17 -1.17
CA ASN A 95 0.24 3.78 0.10
C ASN A 95 -1.22 4.25 0.01
N ASP A 96 -2.14 3.38 0.43
CA ASP A 96 -3.59 3.64 0.48
C ASP A 96 -4.10 3.82 1.93
N ALA A 97 -3.39 3.29 2.92
CA ALA A 97 -3.70 3.52 4.33
C ALA A 97 -3.77 5.02 4.64
N GLY A 98 -4.95 5.47 5.06
CA GLY A 98 -5.19 6.85 5.43
C GLY A 98 -6.37 6.98 6.39
N ILE A 99 -6.39 8.09 7.11
CA ILE A 99 -7.51 8.50 7.96
C ILE A 99 -7.99 9.89 7.55
N ALA A 100 -9.28 10.11 7.68
CA ALA A 100 -9.88 11.43 7.59
C ALA A 100 -10.71 11.63 8.86
N THR A 101 -10.68 12.84 9.38
CA THR A 101 -11.55 13.22 10.50
C THR A 101 -12.61 14.20 10.00
N CYS A 102 -13.72 14.31 10.73
CA CYS A 102 -14.84 15.20 10.38
C CYS A 102 -14.98 16.33 11.41
N ASP A 103 -13.86 16.76 12.00
CA ASP A 103 -13.83 17.80 13.01
C ASP A 103 -14.06 19.19 12.41
N THR A 104 -14.68 20.07 13.20
CA THR A 104 -14.75 21.50 12.88
C THR A 104 -13.55 22.23 13.48
N LEU A 105 -13.32 23.48 13.11
CA LEU A 105 -12.27 24.31 13.74
C LEU A 105 -12.46 24.46 15.27
N GLU A 106 -13.67 24.27 15.78
CA GLU A 106 -13.98 24.33 17.21
C GLU A 106 -13.64 23.03 17.95
N THR A 107 -13.76 21.88 17.27
CA THR A 107 -13.53 20.55 17.88
C THR A 107 -12.14 19.99 17.58
N LEU A 108 -11.46 20.55 16.58
CA LEU A 108 -10.14 20.10 16.14
C LEU A 108 -9.10 20.32 17.24
N THR A 109 -8.26 19.31 17.47
CA THR A 109 -7.13 19.40 18.40
C THR A 109 -5.81 19.15 17.68
N ALA A 110 -4.71 19.55 18.32
CA ALA A 110 -3.37 19.30 17.80
C ALA A 110 -3.11 17.80 17.64
N GLU A 111 -3.57 16.98 18.59
CA GLU A 111 -3.39 15.53 18.59
C GLU A 111 -4.09 14.87 17.39
N ILE A 112 -5.30 15.33 17.04
CA ILE A 112 -6.03 14.86 15.86
C ILE A 112 -5.26 15.20 14.58
N MET A 113 -4.72 16.42 14.50
CA MET A 113 -3.91 16.87 13.37
C MET A 113 -2.61 16.09 13.25
N GLU A 114 -1.90 15.87 14.36
CA GLU A 114 -0.68 15.08 14.42
C GLU A 114 -0.94 13.63 13.99
N GLN A 115 -2.03 13.01 14.47
CA GLN A 115 -2.40 11.65 14.06
C GLN A 115 -2.69 11.56 12.56
N THR A 116 -3.43 12.53 12.03
CA THR A 116 -3.77 12.59 10.59
C THR A 116 -2.52 12.82 9.75
N PHE A 117 -1.66 13.76 10.16
CA PHE A 117 -0.39 14.03 9.48
C PHE A 117 0.56 12.83 9.52
N THR A 118 0.64 12.16 10.66
CA THR A 118 1.47 10.96 10.83
C THR A 118 1.01 9.85 9.90
N THR A 119 -0.30 9.58 9.85
CA THR A 119 -0.85 8.50 9.03
C THR A 119 -0.82 8.80 7.54
N ASN A 120 -1.17 10.03 7.13
CA ASN A 120 -1.37 10.34 5.72
C ASN A 120 -0.11 10.89 5.02
N ILE A 121 0.87 11.41 5.78
CA ILE A 121 2.06 12.07 5.22
C ILE A 121 3.35 11.36 5.65
N VAL A 122 3.56 11.21 6.96
CA VAL A 122 4.81 10.62 7.47
C VAL A 122 4.89 9.14 7.09
N ALA A 123 3.82 8.38 7.31
CA ALA A 123 3.79 6.95 7.08
C ALA A 123 4.08 6.56 5.61
N PRO A 124 3.48 7.17 4.57
CA PRO A 124 3.87 6.89 3.17
C PRO A 124 5.37 7.05 2.88
N ILE A 125 6.01 8.07 3.47
CA ILE A 125 7.45 8.31 3.32
C ILE A 125 8.25 7.23 4.06
N MET A 126 7.85 6.87 5.28
CA MET A 126 8.52 5.81 6.06
C MET A 126 8.37 4.43 5.39
N MET A 127 7.20 4.14 4.82
CA MET A 127 6.97 2.94 4.01
C MET A 127 7.90 2.91 2.79
N ALA A 128 7.96 4.01 2.02
CA ALA A 128 8.84 4.10 0.87
C ALA A 128 10.33 3.95 1.25
N LYS A 129 10.74 4.54 2.39
CA LYS A 129 12.09 4.39 2.93
C LYS A 129 12.40 2.94 3.30
N ALA A 130 11.48 2.28 4.02
CA ALA A 130 11.65 0.92 4.50
C ALA A 130 11.73 -0.10 3.34
N PHE A 131 10.87 0.06 2.33
CA PHE A 131 10.84 -0.82 1.15
C PHE A 131 11.82 -0.40 0.02
N MET A 132 12.62 0.66 0.22
CA MET A 132 13.60 1.12 -0.77
C MET A 132 14.55 0.01 -1.27
N PRO A 133 15.09 -0.90 -0.42
CA PRO A 133 15.95 -1.98 -0.88
C PRO A 133 15.25 -2.93 -1.86
N THR A 134 14.01 -3.32 -1.59
CA THR A 134 13.24 -4.24 -2.44
C THR A 134 12.74 -3.58 -3.72
N LEU A 135 12.37 -2.30 -3.66
CA LEU A 135 12.04 -1.47 -4.83
C LEU A 135 13.24 -1.33 -5.78
N LYS A 136 14.43 -1.02 -5.25
CA LYS A 136 15.67 -0.96 -6.03
C LYS A 136 16.01 -2.31 -6.66
N ARG A 137 15.79 -3.41 -5.93
CA ARG A 137 16.00 -4.77 -6.46
C ARG A 137 15.06 -5.06 -7.63
N ALA A 138 13.78 -4.71 -7.54
CA ALA A 138 12.83 -4.84 -8.64
C ALA A 138 13.25 -4.02 -9.86
N ALA A 139 13.68 -2.77 -9.65
CA ALA A 139 14.16 -1.91 -10.72
C ALA A 139 15.39 -2.49 -11.44
N ALA A 140 16.34 -3.08 -10.70
CA ALA A 140 17.56 -3.67 -11.24
C ALA A 140 17.32 -4.97 -12.01
N LEU A 141 16.30 -5.75 -11.63
CA LEU A 141 15.92 -6.99 -12.32
C LEU A 141 15.13 -6.73 -13.63
N SER A 142 14.68 -5.50 -13.86
CA SER A 142 13.90 -5.15 -15.06
C SER A 142 14.80 -4.78 -16.23
N ASN A 143 14.51 -5.36 -17.40
CA ASN A 143 15.15 -4.96 -18.67
C ASN A 143 14.55 -3.67 -19.27
N PHE A 144 13.49 -3.11 -18.67
CA PHE A 144 12.86 -1.89 -19.16
C PHE A 144 13.69 -0.65 -18.79
N LYS A 145 14.11 0.12 -19.79
CA LYS A 145 14.99 1.28 -19.59
C LYS A 145 14.32 2.51 -18.97
N GLY A 146 13.01 2.68 -19.15
CA GLY A 146 12.25 3.82 -18.62
C GLY A 146 11.75 3.65 -17.18
N LEU A 147 10.86 4.57 -16.78
CA LEU A 147 10.05 4.47 -15.56
C LEU A 147 8.69 3.85 -15.91
N SER A 148 8.19 2.96 -15.04
CA SER A 148 6.89 2.32 -15.20
C SER A 148 6.46 1.69 -13.89
N CYS A 149 5.14 1.66 -13.62
CA CYS A 149 4.56 0.94 -12.49
C CYS A 149 4.82 -0.57 -12.54
N SER A 150 5.09 -1.12 -13.73
CA SER A 150 5.48 -2.53 -13.89
C SER A 150 6.96 -2.80 -13.59
N LYS A 151 7.80 -1.76 -13.51
CA LYS A 151 9.22 -1.87 -13.18
C LYS A 151 9.45 -1.73 -11.68
N ALA A 152 9.24 -0.53 -11.17
CA ALA A 152 9.39 -0.17 -9.76
C ALA A 152 8.72 1.20 -9.57
N ALA A 153 7.68 1.28 -8.74
CA ALA A 153 6.99 2.52 -8.45
C ALA A 153 6.45 2.55 -7.02
N VAL A 154 6.32 3.77 -6.51
CA VAL A 154 5.57 4.08 -5.29
C VAL A 154 4.37 4.94 -5.72
N ILE A 155 3.17 4.52 -5.37
CA ILE A 155 1.93 5.24 -5.59
C ILE A 155 1.43 5.71 -4.23
N ASN A 156 1.20 7.01 -4.09
CA ASN A 156 0.57 7.59 -2.91
C ASN A 156 -0.86 7.97 -3.28
N MET A 157 -1.83 7.38 -2.58
CA MET A 157 -3.23 7.77 -2.72
C MET A 157 -3.42 9.11 -1.99
N SER A 158 -3.78 10.14 -2.74
CA SER A 158 -4.00 11.50 -2.23
C SER A 158 -5.45 11.94 -2.52
N SER A 159 -5.79 13.16 -2.14
CA SER A 159 -7.12 13.74 -2.36
C SER A 159 -7.02 15.15 -2.93
N ILE A 160 -7.95 15.50 -3.82
CA ILE A 160 -8.12 16.86 -4.35
C ILE A 160 -8.38 17.87 -3.23
N LEU A 161 -8.95 17.45 -2.11
CA LEU A 161 -9.22 18.30 -0.95
C LEU A 161 -7.93 18.90 -0.35
N GLY A 162 -6.79 18.22 -0.53
CA GLY A 162 -5.48 18.73 -0.10
C GLY A 162 -4.80 19.64 -1.12
N SER A 163 -5.42 19.90 -2.28
CA SER A 163 -4.84 20.73 -3.34
C SER A 163 -5.09 22.21 -3.09
N LEU A 164 -4.01 23.01 -3.02
CA LEU A 164 -4.13 24.47 -2.94
C LEU A 164 -4.66 25.11 -4.24
N GLU A 165 -4.46 24.45 -5.39
CA GLU A 165 -4.90 24.96 -6.68
C GLU A 165 -6.39 24.68 -6.93
N LEU A 166 -6.86 23.51 -6.51
CA LEU A 166 -8.21 23.02 -6.82
C LEU A 166 -9.21 23.22 -5.68
N ASN A 167 -8.73 23.55 -4.47
CA ASN A 167 -9.59 23.88 -3.34
C ASN A 167 -9.93 25.38 -3.35
N ILE A 168 -10.83 25.75 -4.27
CA ILE A 168 -11.25 27.14 -4.52
C ILE A 168 -12.43 27.61 -3.67
N ASP A 169 -13.08 26.70 -2.94
CA ASP A 169 -14.38 26.97 -2.30
C ASP A 169 -14.28 27.36 -0.82
N GLY A 170 -13.12 27.19 -0.17
CA GLY A 170 -12.89 27.60 1.23
C GLY A 170 -13.57 26.69 2.25
#